data_AF-A0ABD4HIJ9-F1
#
_entry.id   AF-A0ABD4HIJ9-F1
#
_cell.length_a   1.000
_cell.length_b   1.000
_cell.length_c   1.000
_cell.angle_alpha   90.00
_cell.angle_beta   90.00
_cell.angle_gamma   90.00
#
_symmetry.space_group_name_H-M   'P 1'
#
loop_
_entity.id
_entity.type
_entity.pdbx_description
1 polymer ?
#
loop_
_entity_poly.entity_id
_entity_poly.type
_entity_poly.pdbx_seq_one_letter_code
_entity_poly.pdbx_strand_id
1 'polypeptide(L)' 'IELTEILKNECENVHFEEQVTAEKGISFDFKLKQGPAKTRNAIALLKVLNYPEKLVADAKEAATFFDQHRKWEIFD' A
#
# COMPACT_ATOMS: atom_id res chain seq x y z
N ILE A 1 1.05 -4.06 -6.63
CA ILE A 1 2.50 -3.92 -6.98
C ILE A 1 2.85 -4.91 -8.09
N GLU A 2 2.22 -6.08 -8.13
CA GLU A 2 2.48 -7.18 -9.08
C GLU A 2 2.49 -6.74 -10.54
N LEU A 3 1.54 -5.89 -10.95
CA LEU A 3 1.49 -5.41 -12.34
C LEU A 3 2.77 -4.67 -12.76
N THR A 4 3.37 -3.90 -11.83
CA THR A 4 4.63 -3.18 -12.06
C THR A 4 5.80 -4.11 -12.31
N GLU A 5 5.74 -5.34 -11.78
CA GLU A 5 6.74 -6.39 -11.99
C GLU A 5 6.46 -7.15 -13.29
N ILE A 6 5.19 -7.49 -13.57
CA ILE A 6 4.76 -8.21 -14.77
C ILE A 6 5.16 -7.43 -16.02
N LEU A 7 4.93 -6.12 -16.04
CA LEU A 7 5.16 -5.26 -17.21
C LEU A 7 6.47 -4.47 -17.13
N LYS A 8 7.41 -4.83 -16.24
CA LYS A 8 8.62 -4.04 -15.98
C LYS A 8 9.52 -3.79 -17.22
N ASN A 9 9.40 -4.63 -18.25
CA ASN A 9 10.17 -4.53 -19.49
C ASN A 9 9.38 -3.83 -20.61
N GLU A 10 8.08 -3.61 -20.43
CA GLU A 10 7.17 -3.07 -21.45
C GLU A 10 6.64 -1.67 -21.06
N CYS A 11 6.69 -1.34 -19.77
CA CYS A 11 6.20 -0.09 -19.23
C CYS A 11 7.21 0.52 -18.26
N GLU A 12 7.39 1.83 -18.35
CA GLU A 12 8.10 2.59 -17.32
C GLU A 12 7.22 2.70 -16.07
N ASN A 13 7.77 2.28 -14.93
CA ASN A 13 7.09 2.44 -13.66
C ASN A 13 7.37 3.82 -13.08
N VAL A 14 6.30 4.53 -12.72
CA VAL A 14 6.36 5.81 -11.98
C VAL A 14 5.26 5.83 -10.91
N HIS A 15 5.44 6.62 -9.86
CA HIS A 15 4.46 6.76 -8.79
C HIS A 15 4.47 8.14 -8.13
N PHE A 16 3.40 8.44 -7.40
CA PHE A 16 3.35 9.46 -6.37
C PHE A 16 3.46 8.80 -5.00
N GLU A 17 3.91 9.55 -3.99
CA GLU A 17 4.05 9.04 -2.64
C GLU A 17 3.32 9.95 -1.64
N GLU A 18 2.59 9.32 -0.74
CA GLU A 18 1.93 9.94 0.39
C GLU A 18 2.74 9.82 1.68
N GLN A 19 2.60 10.81 2.55
CA GLN A 19 2.96 10.73 3.96
C GLN A 19 1.70 10.75 4.81
N VAL A 20 1.60 9.79 5.73
CA VAL A 20 0.48 9.67 6.67
C VAL A 20 0.98 10.05 8.07
N THR A 21 0.39 11.08 8.68
CA THR A 21 0.64 11.42 10.08
C THR A 21 -0.66 11.49 10.87
N ALA A 22 -0.59 11.29 12.17
CA ALA A 22 -1.77 11.34 13.04
C ALA A 22 -2.38 12.75 13.08
N GLU A 23 -1.56 13.79 12.94
CA GLU A 23 -1.98 15.19 13.08
C GLU A 23 -2.49 15.79 11.77
N LYS A 24 -1.92 15.36 10.63
CA LYS A 24 -2.20 15.94 9.30
C LYS A 24 -2.99 15.01 8.37
N GLY A 25 -3.29 13.80 8.81
CA GLY A 25 -3.92 12.78 7.97
C GLY A 25 -3.00 12.39 6.81
N ILE A 26 -3.46 12.55 5.57
CA ILE A 26 -2.68 12.27 4.36
C ILE A 26 -2.16 13.56 3.75
N SER A 27 -0.87 13.55 3.36
CA SER A 27 -0.27 14.59 2.52
C SER A 27 0.48 13.97 1.34
N PHE A 28 0.49 14.68 0.21
CA PHE A 28 1.24 14.30 -0.99
C PHE A 28 2.24 15.40 -1.34
N ASP A 29 3.42 15.02 -1.83
CA ASP A 29 4.40 15.99 -2.35
C ASP A 29 4.12 16.38 -3.81
N PHE A 30 3.15 15.70 -4.46
CA PHE A 30 2.76 15.87 -5.87
C PHE A 30 3.92 15.73 -6.86
N LYS A 31 4.99 15.01 -6.49
CA LYS A 31 6.14 14.76 -7.35
C LYS A 31 6.04 13.39 -7.99
N LEU A 32 6.23 13.35 -9.31
CA LEU A 32 6.37 12.09 -10.03
C LEU A 32 7.73 11.46 -9.71
N LYS A 33 7.72 10.26 -9.15
CA LYS A 33 8.92 9.50 -8.76
C LYS A 33 9.09 8.30 -9.66
N GLN A 34 10.34 7.97 -9.97
CA GLN A 34 10.68 6.83 -10.81
C GLN A 34 10.60 5.52 -10.03
N GLY A 35 10.21 4.45 -10.73
CA GLY A 35 9.98 3.12 -10.17
C GLY A 35 8.57 2.92 -9.59
N PRO A 36 8.25 1.70 -9.14
CA PRO A 36 6.98 1.42 -8.47
C PRO A 36 6.92 2.06 -7.07
N ALA A 37 5.70 2.28 -6.59
CA ALA A 37 5.48 2.73 -5.21
C ALA A 37 6.05 1.71 -4.20
N LYS A 38 6.82 2.21 -3.24
CA LYS A 38 7.49 1.38 -2.21
C LYS A 38 6.70 1.27 -0.92
N THR A 39 5.75 2.18 -0.71
CA THR A 39 4.92 2.25 0.47
C THR A 39 3.53 1.69 0.16
N ARG A 40 2.88 1.14 1.20
CA ARG A 40 1.49 0.64 1.14
C ARG A 40 0.67 1.35 2.21
N ASN A 41 0.65 2.70 2.21
CA ASN A 41 0.05 3.45 3.31
C ASN A 41 -1.48 3.48 3.28
N ALA A 42 -2.13 2.87 2.28
CA ALA A 42 -3.57 2.74 2.22
C ALA A 42 -4.17 2.11 3.49
N ILE A 43 -3.50 1.15 4.11
CA ILE A 43 -3.94 0.55 5.39
C ILE A 43 -3.72 1.52 6.56
N ALA A 44 -2.69 2.36 6.51
CA ALA A 44 -2.47 3.39 7.53
C ALA A 44 -3.59 4.45 7.53
N LEU A 45 -4.21 4.71 6.37
CA LEU A 45 -5.37 5.59 6.26
C LEU A 45 -6.57 5.07 7.08
N LEU A 46 -6.79 3.74 7.11
CA LEU A 46 -7.88 3.16 7.91
C LEU A 46 -7.75 3.55 9.39
N LYS A 47 -6.52 3.62 9.90
CA LYS A 47 -6.25 4.07 11.27
C LYS A 47 -6.56 5.56 11.46
N VAL A 48 -6.17 6.41 10.51
CA VAL A 48 -6.49 7.85 10.53
C VAL A 48 -7.99 8.11 10.49
N LEU A 49 -8.74 7.26 9.78
CA LEU A 49 -10.20 7.34 9.69
C LEU A 49 -10.93 6.69 10.88
N ASN A 50 -10.21 6.30 11.94
CA ASN A 50 -10.75 5.63 13.12
C ASN A 50 -11.56 4.34 12.82
N TYR A 51 -11.12 3.56 11.83
CA TYR A 51 -11.67 2.21 11.63
C TYR A 51 -11.29 1.31 12.82
N PRO A 52 -12.09 0.26 13.11
CA PRO A 52 -11.82 -0.65 14.22
C PRO A 52 -10.39 -1.22 14.19
N GLU A 53 -9.69 -1.20 15.33
CA GLU A 53 -8.28 -1.64 15.39
C GLU A 53 -8.08 -3.06 14.88
N LYS A 54 -9.01 -3.98 15.22
CA LYS A 54 -8.97 -5.35 14.73
C LYS A 54 -9.00 -5.41 13.20
N LEU A 55 -9.87 -4.62 12.55
CA LEU A 55 -9.96 -4.59 11.09
C LEU A 55 -8.67 -4.07 10.46
N VAL A 56 -8.06 -3.04 11.06
CA VAL A 56 -6.77 -2.52 10.58
C VAL A 56 -5.66 -3.56 10.77
N ALA A 57 -5.67 -4.32 11.87
CA ALA A 57 -4.72 -5.40 12.12
C ALA A 57 -4.88 -6.55 11.11
N ASP A 58 -6.10 -7.04 10.91
CA ASP A 58 -6.41 -8.12 9.96
C ASP A 58 -5.98 -7.72 8.52
N ALA A 59 -6.22 -6.47 8.11
CA ALA A 59 -5.79 -5.96 6.81
C ALA A 59 -4.25 -5.92 6.67
N LYS A 60 -3.52 -5.55 7.73
CA LYS A 60 -2.05 -5.57 7.73
C LYS A 60 -1.51 -6.98 7.65
N GLU A 61 -2.13 -7.91 8.35
CA GLU A 61 -1.75 -9.32 8.35
C GLU A 61 -1.93 -9.93 6.95
N ALA A 62 -3.10 -9.73 6.33
CA ALA A 62 -3.36 -10.17 4.96
C ALA A 62 -2.35 -9.59 3.94
N ALA A 63 -2.02 -8.30 4.05
CA ALA A 63 -1.02 -7.67 3.18
C ALA A 63 0.38 -8.26 3.40
N THR A 64 0.76 -8.50 4.66
CA THR A 64 2.06 -9.11 5.02
C THR A 64 2.14 -10.55 4.51
N PHE A 65 1.06 -11.32 4.65
CA PHE A 65 0.97 -12.68 4.13
C PHE A 65 1.17 -12.69 2.61
N PHE A 66 0.50 -11.78 1.89
CA PHE A 66 0.67 -11.64 0.45
C PHE A 66 2.12 -11.31 0.09
N ASP A 67 2.78 -10.39 0.79
CA ASP A 67 4.17 -10.02 0.49
C ASP A 67 5.13 -11.21 0.64
N GLN A 68 4.89 -12.09 1.62
CA GLN A 68 5.70 -13.29 1.86
C GLN A 68 5.41 -14.43 0.88
N HIS A 69 4.14 -14.65 0.54
CA HIS A 69 3.72 -15.85 -0.19
C HIS A 69 3.35 -15.59 -1.64
N ARG A 70 3.21 -14.31 -2.03
CA ARG A 70 2.76 -13.85 -3.36
C ARG A 70 1.41 -14.44 -3.78
N LYS A 71 0.57 -14.76 -2.80
CA LYS A 71 -0.81 -15.25 -2.95
C LYS A 71 -1.67 -14.69 -1.83
N TRP A 72 -2.96 -14.51 -2.10
CA TRP A 72 -3.94 -14.14 -1.09
C TRP A 72 -4.42 -15.38 -0.34
N GLU A 73 -4.73 -15.23 0.95
CA GLU A 73 -5.50 -16.25 1.66
C GLU A 73 -6.90 -16.34 1.05
N ILE A 74 -7.35 -17.57 0.83
CA ILE A 74 -8.72 -17.85 0.41
C ILE A 74 -9.46 -18.19 1.69
N PHE A 75 -10.48 -17.41 2.02
CA PHE A 75 -11.40 -17.76 3.09
C PHE A 75 -12.39 -18.80 2.55
N ASP A 76 -12.55 -19.90 3.29
CA ASP A 76 -13.60 -20.89 3.06
C ASP A 76 -14.97 -20.39 3.59
#